data_AF-A0A939WC16-F1
#
_entry.id   AF-A0A939WC16-F1
#
_cell.length_a   1.000
_cell.length_b   1.000
_cell.length_c   1.000
_cell.angle_alpha   90.00
_cell.angle_beta   90.00
_cell.angle_gamma   90.00
#
_symmetry.space_group_name_H-M   'P 1'
#
loop_
_entity.id
_entity.type
_entity.pdbx_description
1 polymer ?
#
loop_
_entity_poly.entity_id
_entity_poly.type
_entity_poly.pdbx_seq_one_letter_code
_entity_poly.pdbx_strand_id
1 'polypeptide(L)'
;MDRLLHDPELCQRLIDRLARALEGIEGQSMRFMEVCGTHTVSIFQSGLRSMLPEGVVHLSGPGCPVCVTHDSEVAAFIEMAGREKVIIATFGDLLRVPGPGGRSLKHALAEGARVKVVYSPLDSLALARDNPGDLVVFLGIGFETTAPAVAGTLLAARMQGIKNFCVFPMHKLVPPALTALLSDPDCKVDAFLLPGHVAMVTGLEPYRFLAEQWRVPGCVGGFEPADILLALCRLAES
;
A
#
# COMPACT_ATOMS: atom_id res chain seq x y z
N MET A 1 -2.90 18.64 19.19
CA MET A 1 -3.59 17.38 18.85
C MET A 1 -2.58 16.23 18.80
N ASP A 2 -1.45 16.38 18.08
CA ASP A 2 -0.40 15.34 17.92
C ASP A 2 0.18 14.74 19.21
N ARG A 3 0.32 15.52 20.29
CA ARG A 3 0.93 15.00 21.53
C ARG A 3 0.12 13.93 22.25
N LEU A 4 -1.19 13.84 22.00
CA LEU A 4 -2.06 12.88 22.71
C LEU A 4 -1.89 11.45 22.17
N LEU A 5 -1.66 11.29 20.87
CA LEU A 5 -1.61 9.98 20.21
C LEU A 5 -0.25 9.29 20.33
N HIS A 6 0.77 10.03 20.80
CA HIS A 6 2.05 9.53 21.27
C HIS A 6 2.17 9.48 22.80
N ASP A 7 1.10 9.79 23.54
CA ASP A 7 1.11 9.79 25.00
C ASP A 7 1.36 8.35 25.52
N PRO A 8 2.50 8.08 26.18
CA PRO A 8 2.82 6.75 26.69
C PRO A 8 1.77 6.25 27.69
N GLU A 9 1.15 7.14 28.46
CA GLU A 9 0.13 6.77 29.43
C GLU A 9 -1.15 6.28 28.74
N LEU A 10 -1.54 6.95 27.65
CA LEU A 10 -2.65 6.49 26.82
C LEU A 10 -2.36 5.14 26.18
N CYS A 11 -1.17 4.97 25.60
CA CYS A 11 -0.76 3.70 24.99
C CYS A 11 -0.78 2.56 26.03
N GLN A 12 -0.28 2.79 27.25
CA GLN A 12 -0.32 1.79 28.31
C GLN A 12 -1.76 1.42 28.69
N ARG A 13 -2.65 2.40 28.87
CA ARG A 13 -4.07 2.13 29.16
C ARG A 13 -4.76 1.33 28.04
N LEU A 14 -4.39 1.58 26.79
CA LEU A 14 -4.92 0.84 25.65
C LEU A 14 -4.36 -0.59 25.58
N ILE A 15 -3.08 -0.80 25.92
CA ILE A 15 -2.49 -2.14 26.04
C ILE A 15 -3.21 -2.93 27.14
N ASP A 16 -3.44 -2.32 28.31
CA ASP A 16 -4.16 -2.98 29.41
C ASP A 16 -5.61 -3.31 29.02
N ARG A 17 -6.25 -2.44 28.22
CA ARG A 17 -7.58 -2.70 27.67
C ARG A 17 -7.56 -3.85 26.67
N LEU A 18 -6.59 -3.86 25.77
CA LEU A 18 -6.42 -4.94 24.80
C LEU A 18 -6.21 -6.28 25.52
N ALA A 19 -5.37 -6.31 26.56
CA ALA A 19 -5.16 -7.51 27.38
C ALA A 19 -6.47 -8.03 28.00
N ARG A 20 -7.30 -7.14 28.58
CA ARG A 20 -8.62 -7.52 29.10
C ARG A 20 -9.58 -8.01 28.01
N ALA A 21 -9.55 -7.41 26.83
CA ALA A 21 -10.40 -7.84 25.72
C ALA A 21 -10.05 -9.28 25.26
N LEU A 22 -8.76 -9.65 25.29
CA LEU A 22 -8.32 -11.00 24.95
C LEU A 22 -8.88 -12.08 25.89
N GLU A 23 -9.16 -11.76 27.16
CA GLU A 23 -9.76 -12.72 28.11
C GLU A 23 -11.13 -13.24 27.62
N GLY A 24 -11.83 -12.46 26.80
CA GLY A 24 -13.11 -12.83 26.18
C GLY A 24 -12.98 -13.67 24.90
N ILE A 25 -11.78 -13.85 24.37
CA ILE A 25 -11.53 -14.59 23.12
C ILE A 25 -11.12 -16.02 23.46
N GLU A 26 -11.66 -17.00 22.74
CA GLU A 26 -11.26 -18.40 22.88
C GLU A 26 -9.76 -18.56 22.64
N GLY A 27 -9.06 -19.23 23.57
CA GLY A 27 -7.61 -19.37 23.53
C GLY A 27 -6.82 -18.10 23.88
N GLN A 28 -7.51 -17.00 24.23
CA GLN A 28 -6.92 -15.72 24.65
C GLN A 28 -5.89 -15.17 23.66
N SER A 29 -6.12 -15.42 22.36
CA SER A 29 -5.19 -15.03 21.30
C SER A 29 -5.91 -14.43 20.11
N MET A 30 -5.27 -13.44 19.48
CA MET A 30 -5.75 -12.78 18.28
C MET A 30 -4.59 -12.57 17.30
N ARG A 31 -4.68 -13.17 16.11
CA ARG A 31 -3.78 -12.93 14.98
C ARG A 31 -4.34 -11.80 14.12
N PHE A 32 -3.85 -10.58 14.30
CA PHE A 32 -4.25 -9.47 13.43
C PHE A 32 -3.24 -9.28 12.29
N MET A 33 -3.74 -8.88 11.12
CA MET A 33 -2.90 -8.53 9.98
C MET A 33 -3.12 -7.07 9.58
N GLU A 34 -2.03 -6.30 9.51
CA GLU A 34 -2.04 -5.02 8.83
C GLU A 34 -1.78 -5.20 7.33
N VAL A 35 -2.43 -4.38 6.50
CA VAL A 35 -2.25 -4.39 5.03
C VAL A 35 -1.89 -3.00 4.51
N CYS A 36 -1.07 -2.27 5.27
CA CYS A 36 -0.66 -0.91 4.95
C CYS A 36 0.81 -0.68 5.33
N GLY A 37 1.68 -0.43 4.35
CA GLY A 37 3.09 -0.18 4.64
C GLY A 37 3.35 0.93 5.67
N THR A 38 2.48 1.95 5.75
CA THR A 38 2.57 2.99 6.77
C THR A 38 2.26 2.45 8.18
N HIS A 39 1.31 1.53 8.33
CA HIS A 39 1.11 0.81 9.59
C HIS A 39 2.30 -0.07 9.93
N THR A 40 2.85 -0.83 8.97
CA THR A 40 4.07 -1.62 9.19
C THR A 40 5.20 -0.76 9.74
N VAL A 41 5.45 0.40 9.13
CA VAL A 41 6.49 1.34 9.55
C VAL A 41 6.20 1.93 10.93
N SER A 42 4.96 2.34 11.19
CA SER A 42 4.57 2.89 12.50
C SER A 42 4.74 1.88 13.63
N ILE A 43 4.25 0.64 13.44
CA ILE A 43 4.39 -0.45 14.42
C ILE A 43 5.86 -0.74 14.73
N PHE A 44 6.72 -0.71 13.70
CA PHE A 44 8.15 -0.94 13.87
C PHE A 44 8.86 0.22 14.56
N GLN A 45 8.68 1.46 14.08
CA GLN A 45 9.38 2.63 14.61
C GLN A 45 8.99 2.99 16.04
N SER A 46 7.74 2.72 16.42
CA SER A 46 7.25 2.95 17.78
C SER A 46 7.62 1.84 18.77
N GLY A 47 8.15 0.71 18.30
CA GLY A 47 8.38 -0.46 19.15
C GLY A 47 7.08 -1.14 19.63
N LEU A 48 5.94 -0.81 19.03
CA LEU A 48 4.62 -1.26 19.50
C LEU A 48 4.53 -2.78 19.59
N ARG A 49 5.14 -3.49 18.64
CA ARG A 49 5.15 -4.96 18.59
C ARG A 49 5.67 -5.60 19.89
N SER A 50 6.69 -5.03 20.52
CA SER A 50 7.24 -5.55 21.79
C SER A 50 6.39 -5.25 23.01
N MET A 51 5.42 -4.34 22.88
CA MET A 51 4.53 -3.93 23.97
C MET A 51 3.16 -4.60 23.89
N LEU A 52 2.86 -5.31 22.80
CA LEU A 52 1.60 -6.03 22.66
C LEU A 52 1.52 -7.17 23.69
N PRO A 53 0.32 -7.46 24.22
CA PRO A 53 0.10 -8.60 25.09
C PRO A 53 0.51 -9.92 24.42
N GLU A 54 0.94 -10.91 25.19
CA GLU A 54 1.48 -12.20 24.69
C GLU A 54 0.54 -12.92 23.70
N GLY A 55 -0.78 -12.83 23.91
CA GLY A 55 -1.79 -13.43 23.03
C GLY A 55 -1.97 -12.73 21.67
N VAL A 56 -1.42 -11.53 21.47
CA VAL A 56 -1.58 -10.77 20.23
C VAL A 56 -0.45 -11.07 19.26
N VAL A 57 -0.80 -11.69 18.15
CA VAL A 57 0.14 -12.00 17.08
C VAL A 57 -0.04 -11.01 15.94
N HIS A 58 1.02 -10.24 15.65
CA HIS A 58 1.08 -9.32 14.53
C HIS A 58 1.57 -10.03 13.26
N LEU A 59 0.75 -9.97 12.20
CA LEU A 59 1.08 -10.39 10.84
C LEU A 59 1.21 -9.17 9.92
N SER A 60 2.18 -9.18 9.02
CA SER A 60 2.31 -8.15 7.97
C SER A 60 1.81 -8.70 6.64
N GLY A 61 0.78 -8.07 6.10
CA GLY A 61 0.17 -8.43 4.82
C GLY A 61 0.77 -7.67 3.63
N PRO A 62 0.15 -7.80 2.44
CA PRO A 62 0.62 -7.20 1.19
C PRO A 62 0.31 -5.68 1.12
N GLY A 63 0.86 -4.89 2.05
CA GLY A 63 0.58 -3.45 2.20
C GLY A 63 1.49 -2.50 1.41
N CYS A 64 2.38 -3.03 0.57
CA CYS A 64 3.33 -2.24 -0.23
C CYS A 64 3.13 -2.55 -1.73
N PRO A 65 2.55 -1.62 -2.53
CA PRO A 65 2.18 -1.91 -3.92
C PRO A 65 3.39 -2.14 -4.83
N VAL A 66 4.53 -1.54 -4.48
CA VAL A 66 5.81 -1.74 -5.18
C VAL A 66 6.36 -3.13 -4.88
N CYS A 67 6.33 -3.56 -3.62
CA CYS A 67 6.86 -4.83 -3.15
C CYS A 67 6.09 -6.04 -3.73
N VAL A 68 4.80 -5.85 -4.04
CA VAL A 68 3.95 -6.88 -4.66
C VAL A 68 3.86 -6.75 -6.19
N THR A 69 4.73 -5.94 -6.82
CA THR A 69 4.81 -5.86 -8.28
C THR A 69 5.38 -7.17 -8.81
N HIS A 70 4.61 -7.85 -9.67
CA HIS A 70 5.01 -9.14 -10.20
C HIS A 70 6.22 -9.01 -11.15
N ASP A 71 7.06 -10.04 -11.24
CA ASP A 71 8.27 -9.99 -12.07
C ASP A 71 7.93 -9.75 -13.56
N SER A 72 6.82 -10.31 -14.05
CA SER A 72 6.30 -10.07 -15.40
C SER A 72 5.89 -8.62 -15.65
N GLU A 73 5.42 -7.88 -14.64
CA GLU A 73 5.18 -6.44 -14.74
C GLU A 73 6.50 -5.69 -14.93
N VAL A 74 7.52 -6.03 -14.13
CA VAL A 74 8.86 -5.45 -14.25
C VAL A 74 9.48 -5.76 -15.61
N ALA A 75 9.30 -6.98 -16.12
CA ALA A 75 9.74 -7.37 -17.46
C ALA A 75 9.11 -6.48 -18.54
N ALA A 76 7.80 -6.23 -18.46
CA ALA A 76 7.10 -5.33 -19.38
C ALA A 76 7.60 -3.89 -19.27
N PHE A 77 7.96 -3.40 -18.08
CA PHE A 77 8.55 -2.08 -17.91
C PHE A 77 9.92 -1.97 -18.55
N ILE A 78 10.77 -2.98 -18.38
CA ILE A 78 12.10 -3.04 -19.00
C ILE A 78 11.99 -3.10 -20.53
N GLU A 79 11.08 -3.93 -21.05
CA GLU A 79 10.83 -4.00 -22.49
C GLU A 79 10.38 -2.65 -23.04
N MET A 80 9.44 -1.98 -22.36
CA MET A 80 8.97 -0.65 -22.75
C MET A 80 10.10 0.39 -22.72
N ALA A 81 10.97 0.34 -21.72
CA ALA A 81 12.11 1.24 -21.58
C ALA A 81 13.14 1.08 -22.71
N GLY A 82 13.25 -0.11 -23.30
CA GLY A 82 14.15 -0.40 -24.42
C GLY A 82 13.63 0.06 -25.79
N ARG A 83 12.40 0.57 -25.89
CA ARG A 83 11.83 1.02 -27.16
C ARG A 83 12.39 2.39 -27.57
N GLU A 84 12.65 2.55 -28.87
CA GLU A 84 12.99 3.85 -29.43
C GLU A 84 11.88 4.85 -29.17
N LYS A 85 12.28 6.11 -28.95
CA LYS A 85 11.36 7.22 -28.73
C LYS A 85 10.42 7.05 -27.53
N VAL A 86 10.76 6.22 -26.56
CA VAL A 86 10.06 6.11 -25.26
C VAL A 86 10.89 6.72 -24.14
N ILE A 87 10.22 7.41 -23.22
CA ILE A 87 10.76 7.86 -21.93
C ILE A 87 9.85 7.30 -20.83
N ILE A 88 10.42 6.50 -19.94
CA ILE A 88 9.70 5.99 -18.77
C ILE A 88 9.74 7.04 -17.67
N ALA A 89 8.58 7.41 -17.13
CA ALA A 89 8.44 8.17 -15.89
C ALA A 89 8.00 7.23 -14.75
N THR A 90 8.72 7.24 -13.63
CA THR A 90 8.46 6.34 -12.51
C THR A 90 8.81 6.98 -11.17
N PHE A 91 8.25 6.48 -10.08
CA PHE A 91 8.78 6.73 -8.75
C PHE A 91 10.11 6.00 -8.53
N GLY A 92 10.92 6.50 -7.59
CA GLY A 92 12.30 6.05 -7.39
C GLY A 92 12.44 4.68 -6.73
N ASP A 93 11.42 4.25 -5.97
CA ASP A 93 11.35 2.93 -5.32
C ASP A 93 11.21 1.79 -6.34
N LEU A 94 10.41 1.99 -7.39
CA LEU A 94 10.18 1.00 -8.45
C LEU A 94 11.44 0.69 -9.28
N LEU A 95 12.42 1.61 -9.34
CA LEU A 95 13.65 1.42 -10.11
C LEU A 95 14.42 0.15 -9.75
N ARG A 96 14.35 -0.26 -8.48
CA ARG A 96 15.16 -1.34 -7.93
C ARG A 96 14.41 -2.66 -7.79
N VAL A 97 13.12 -2.70 -8.13
CA VAL A 97 12.34 -3.93 -8.04
C VAL A 97 12.92 -4.96 -9.02
N PRO A 98 13.27 -6.17 -8.54
CA PRO A 98 13.81 -7.22 -9.40
C PRO A 98 12.70 -7.80 -10.28
N GLY A 99 13.00 -7.93 -11.56
CA GLY A 99 12.26 -8.73 -12.54
C GLY A 99 12.99 -10.04 -12.84
N PRO A 100 12.61 -10.72 -13.95
CA PRO A 100 13.18 -12.01 -14.31
C PRO A 100 14.69 -11.96 -14.46
N GLY A 101 15.37 -12.95 -13.87
CA GLY A 101 16.83 -13.02 -13.85
C GLY A 101 17.51 -11.90 -13.06
N GLY A 102 16.79 -11.20 -12.18
CA GLY A 102 17.33 -10.11 -11.34
C GLY A 102 17.50 -8.77 -12.06
N ARG A 103 17.06 -8.66 -13.33
CA ARG A 103 17.08 -7.39 -14.07
C ARG A 103 16.06 -6.41 -13.48
N SER A 104 16.29 -5.11 -13.66
CA SER A 104 15.41 -4.06 -13.14
C SER A 104 15.48 -2.82 -14.01
N LEU A 105 14.59 -1.84 -13.79
CA LEU A 105 14.66 -0.55 -14.48
C LEU A 105 15.98 0.19 -14.22
N LYS A 106 16.61 -0.01 -13.07
CA LYS A 106 17.96 0.51 -12.79
C LYS A 106 19.01 -0.08 -13.74
N HIS A 107 18.93 -1.37 -14.07
CA HIS A 107 19.81 -1.99 -15.06
C HIS A 107 19.54 -1.42 -16.46
N ALA A 108 18.27 -1.32 -16.86
CA ALA A 108 17.89 -0.73 -18.15
C ALA A 108 18.40 0.71 -18.30
N LEU A 109 18.28 1.53 -17.24
CA LEU A 109 18.84 2.88 -17.20
C LEU A 109 20.36 2.88 -17.39
N ALA A 110 21.08 1.95 -16.77
CA ALA A 110 22.53 1.80 -16.95
C ALA A 110 22.91 1.32 -18.36
N GLU A 111 22.02 0.59 -19.03
CA GLU A 111 22.13 0.14 -20.43
C GLU A 111 21.73 1.24 -21.44
N GLY A 112 21.37 2.45 -20.98
CA GLY A 112 21.05 3.60 -21.83
C GLY A 112 19.56 3.85 -22.07
N ALA A 113 18.67 3.07 -21.44
CA ALA A 113 17.24 3.35 -21.49
C ALA A 113 16.91 4.70 -20.83
N ARG A 114 15.95 5.43 -21.40
CA ARG A 114 15.53 6.74 -20.89
C ARG A 114 14.49 6.57 -19.79
N VAL A 115 14.95 6.46 -18.55
CA VAL A 115 14.10 6.36 -17.36
C VAL A 115 14.28 7.61 -16.50
N LYS A 116 13.18 8.28 -16.15
CA LYS A 116 13.14 9.49 -15.34
C LYS A 116 12.38 9.25 -14.04
N VAL A 117 13.04 9.57 -12.93
CA VAL A 117 12.38 9.60 -11.62
C VAL A 117 11.56 10.88 -11.51
N VAL A 118 10.30 10.73 -11.12
CA VAL A 118 9.36 11.83 -10.83
C VAL A 118 8.88 11.74 -9.37
N TYR A 119 8.42 12.85 -8.82
CA TYR A 119 7.88 12.92 -7.45
C TYR A 119 6.36 12.96 -7.45
N SER A 120 5.75 13.36 -8.57
CA SER A 120 4.32 13.30 -8.81
C SER A 120 4.01 12.78 -10.21
N PRO A 121 2.84 12.17 -10.44
CA PRO A 121 2.41 11.81 -11.80
C PRO A 121 2.35 13.04 -12.74
N LEU A 122 2.01 14.23 -12.20
CA LEU A 122 1.92 15.48 -12.97
C LEU A 122 3.27 15.94 -13.55
N ASP A 123 4.38 15.63 -12.88
CA ASP A 123 5.74 15.98 -13.37
C ASP A 123 6.00 15.34 -14.75
N SER A 124 5.36 14.20 -15.03
CA SER A 124 5.45 13.49 -16.32
C SER A 124 4.89 14.32 -17.49
N LEU A 125 3.97 15.27 -17.21
CA LEU A 125 3.44 16.17 -18.24
C LEU A 125 4.46 17.20 -18.68
N ALA A 126 5.31 17.70 -17.76
CA ALA A 126 6.42 18.57 -18.13
C ALA A 126 7.40 17.82 -19.04
N LEU A 127 7.73 16.58 -18.67
CA LEU A 127 8.58 15.71 -19.48
C LEU A 127 8.01 15.49 -20.89
N ALA A 128 6.69 15.32 -21.02
CA ALA A 128 6.03 15.15 -22.31
C ALA A 128 6.08 16.44 -23.17
N ARG A 129 5.90 17.62 -22.55
CA ARG A 129 6.01 18.91 -23.25
C ARG A 129 7.43 19.19 -23.74
N ASP A 130 8.43 18.84 -22.94
CA ASP A 130 9.84 19.08 -23.26
C ASP A 130 10.38 18.10 -24.31
N ASN A 131 9.67 16.99 -24.57
CA ASN A 131 10.08 15.94 -25.51
C ASN A 131 8.92 15.60 -26.49
N PRO A 132 8.48 16.54 -27.36
CA PRO A 132 7.28 16.35 -28.19
C PRO A 132 7.41 15.23 -29.23
N GLY A 133 8.63 14.79 -29.55
CA GLY A 133 8.90 13.68 -30.47
C GLY A 133 8.95 12.30 -29.81
N ASP A 134 8.82 12.23 -28.48
CA ASP A 134 8.93 11.02 -27.68
C ASP A 134 7.63 10.72 -26.95
N LEU A 135 7.31 9.44 -26.79
CA LEU A 135 6.22 8.96 -25.93
C LEU A 135 6.71 8.90 -24.48
N VAL A 136 6.06 9.67 -23.61
CA VAL A 136 6.26 9.58 -22.16
C VAL A 136 5.26 8.60 -21.57
N VAL A 137 5.77 7.54 -20.95
CA VAL A 137 4.97 6.49 -20.31
C VAL A 137 5.18 6.57 -18.80
N PHE A 138 4.15 6.95 -18.06
CA PHE A 138 4.17 6.89 -16.60
C PHE A 138 3.78 5.50 -16.10
N LEU A 139 4.61 4.88 -15.26
CA LEU A 139 4.31 3.59 -14.64
C LEU A 139 3.34 3.78 -13.47
N GLY A 140 2.05 3.50 -13.72
CA GLY A 140 0.98 3.63 -12.75
C GLY A 140 0.99 2.48 -11.76
N ILE A 141 1.86 2.55 -10.75
CA ILE A 141 1.90 1.62 -9.62
C ILE A 141 1.29 2.28 -8.39
N GLY A 142 0.57 1.49 -7.60
CA GLY A 142 0.04 1.89 -6.31
C GLY A 142 -1.33 1.29 -6.03
N PHE A 143 -1.82 1.53 -4.84
CA PHE A 143 -3.17 1.15 -4.44
C PHE A 143 -4.19 2.22 -4.84
N GLU A 144 -5.40 2.10 -4.31
CA GLU A 144 -6.51 3.02 -4.58
C GLU A 144 -6.16 4.47 -4.18
N THR A 145 -5.19 4.69 -3.29
CA THR A 145 -4.72 6.03 -2.91
C THR A 145 -3.96 6.76 -4.02
N THR A 146 -3.29 6.05 -4.93
CA THR A 146 -2.52 6.69 -6.01
C THR A 146 -3.32 6.86 -7.29
N ALA A 147 -4.33 5.99 -7.52
CA ALA A 147 -5.13 5.99 -8.73
C ALA A 147 -5.82 7.34 -9.02
N PRO A 148 -6.41 8.08 -8.06
CA PRO A 148 -7.01 9.39 -8.32
C PRO A 148 -6.03 10.43 -8.84
N ALA A 149 -4.82 10.50 -8.28
CA ALA A 149 -3.79 11.44 -8.74
C ALA A 149 -3.33 11.13 -10.18
N VAL A 150 -3.19 9.85 -10.51
CA VAL A 150 -2.84 9.41 -11.87
C VAL A 150 -3.98 9.72 -12.86
N ALA A 151 -5.23 9.46 -12.48
CA ALA A 151 -6.40 9.83 -13.28
C ALA A 151 -6.48 11.35 -13.50
N GLY A 152 -6.22 12.15 -12.46
CA GLY A 152 -6.13 13.61 -12.54
C GLY A 152 -5.07 14.08 -13.54
N THR A 153 -3.92 13.41 -13.60
CA THR A 153 -2.88 13.70 -14.59
C THR A 153 -3.32 13.43 -16.02
N LEU A 154 -4.06 12.33 -16.27
CA LEU A 154 -4.62 12.06 -17.60
C LEU A 154 -5.64 13.13 -18.02
N LEU A 155 -6.47 13.61 -17.09
CA LEU A 155 -7.39 14.73 -17.34
C LEU A 155 -6.63 16.02 -17.65
N ALA A 156 -5.60 16.33 -16.86
CA ALA A 156 -4.74 17.50 -17.09
C ALA A 156 -4.04 17.43 -18.45
N ALA A 157 -3.52 16.27 -18.84
CA ALA A 157 -2.92 16.05 -20.16
C ALA A 157 -3.91 16.37 -21.29
N ARG A 158 -5.15 15.88 -21.16
CA ARG A 158 -6.23 16.15 -22.12
C ARG A 158 -6.55 17.63 -22.19
N MET A 159 -6.71 18.32 -21.06
CA MET A 159 -7.00 19.75 -21.00
C MET A 159 -5.89 20.61 -21.62
N GLN A 160 -4.64 20.20 -21.49
CA GLN A 160 -3.48 20.89 -22.04
C GLN A 160 -3.15 20.49 -23.48
N GLY A 161 -3.89 19.55 -24.07
CA GLY A 161 -3.63 19.05 -25.43
C GLY A 161 -2.34 18.25 -25.56
N ILE A 162 -1.81 17.68 -24.47
CA ILE A 162 -0.62 16.82 -24.49
C ILE A 162 -1.01 15.45 -25.07
N LYS A 163 -0.43 15.09 -26.22
CA LYS A 163 -0.79 13.89 -26.99
C LYS A 163 0.20 12.73 -26.85
N ASN A 164 1.40 13.00 -26.37
CA ASN A 164 2.50 12.06 -26.25
C ASN A 164 2.72 11.57 -24.81
N PHE A 165 1.66 11.56 -24.01
CA PHE A 165 1.68 11.06 -22.64
C PHE A 165 0.69 9.90 -22.50
N CYS A 166 1.13 8.79 -21.90
CA CYS A 166 0.25 7.71 -21.49
C CYS A 166 0.65 7.14 -20.13
N VAL A 167 -0.24 6.34 -19.55
CA VAL A 167 -0.01 5.61 -18.31
C VAL A 167 0.03 4.13 -18.63
N PHE A 168 0.98 3.40 -18.04
CA PHE A 168 0.96 1.94 -17.98
C PHE A 168 0.30 1.54 -16.64
N PRO A 169 -1.00 1.18 -16.62
CA PRO A 169 -1.75 1.05 -15.37
C PRO A 169 -1.53 -0.33 -14.75
N MET A 170 -0.72 -0.39 -13.70
CA MET A 170 -0.44 -1.59 -12.88
C MET A 170 -0.86 -1.36 -11.43
N HIS A 171 -1.95 -0.59 -11.25
CA HIS A 171 -2.56 -0.34 -9.96
C HIS A 171 -3.14 -1.63 -9.37
N LYS A 172 -3.12 -1.73 -8.06
CA LYS A 172 -3.55 -2.90 -7.29
C LYS A 172 -4.72 -2.50 -6.39
N LEU A 173 -5.53 -3.48 -6.02
CA LEU A 173 -6.67 -3.29 -5.12
C LEU A 173 -6.44 -4.07 -3.83
N VAL A 174 -6.76 -3.46 -2.70
CA VAL A 174 -6.63 -4.09 -1.38
C VAL A 174 -7.71 -5.18 -1.17
N PRO A 175 -9.01 -4.96 -1.48
CA PRO A 175 -10.04 -5.98 -1.20
C PRO A 175 -9.81 -7.34 -1.88
N PRO A 176 -9.37 -7.43 -3.15
CA PRO A 176 -9.01 -8.72 -3.76
C PRO A 176 -7.83 -9.41 -3.06
N ALA A 177 -6.83 -8.66 -2.59
CA ALA A 177 -5.71 -9.22 -1.84
C ALA A 177 -6.17 -9.81 -0.51
N LEU A 178 -7.07 -9.11 0.21
CA LEU A 178 -7.71 -9.63 1.43
C LEU A 178 -8.52 -10.90 1.17
N THR A 179 -9.27 -10.94 0.07
CA THR A 179 -10.04 -12.13 -0.33
C THR A 179 -9.11 -13.31 -0.62
N ALA A 180 -7.99 -13.07 -1.30
CA ALA A 180 -7.01 -14.10 -1.59
C ALA A 180 -6.39 -14.68 -0.30
N LEU A 181 -6.05 -13.82 0.67
CA LEU A 181 -5.55 -14.25 1.97
C LEU A 181 -6.59 -15.09 2.72
N LEU A 182 -7.85 -14.65 2.77
CA LEU A 182 -8.91 -15.38 3.46
C LEU A 182 -9.26 -16.71 2.80
N SER A 183 -9.02 -16.84 1.49
CA SER A 183 -9.25 -18.08 0.75
C SER A 183 -8.12 -19.10 0.91
N ASP A 184 -6.97 -18.69 1.44
CA ASP A 184 -5.82 -19.56 1.68
C ASP A 184 -5.99 -20.27 3.04
N PRO A 185 -6.14 -21.61 3.08
CA PRO A 185 -6.33 -22.35 4.33
C PRO A 185 -5.11 -22.28 5.26
N ASP A 186 -3.93 -21.96 4.74
CA ASP A 186 -2.71 -21.79 5.54
C ASP A 186 -2.60 -20.37 6.12
N CYS A 187 -3.38 -19.41 5.60
CA CYS A 187 -3.43 -18.04 6.11
C CYS A 187 -4.30 -17.96 7.36
N LYS A 188 -3.66 -18.14 8.52
CA LYS A 188 -4.30 -17.98 9.81
C LYS A 188 -4.35 -16.50 10.19
N VAL A 189 -5.37 -15.77 9.75
CA VAL A 189 -5.70 -14.40 10.21
C VAL A 189 -7.06 -14.37 10.91
N ASP A 190 -7.14 -13.64 12.02
CA ASP A 190 -8.38 -13.48 12.81
C ASP A 190 -9.01 -12.10 12.60
N ALA A 191 -8.22 -11.10 12.24
CA ALA A 191 -8.67 -9.72 12.10
C ALA A 191 -7.77 -8.91 11.17
N PHE A 192 -8.32 -7.87 10.53
CA PHE A 192 -7.54 -6.95 9.71
C PHE A 192 -7.49 -5.53 10.27
N LEU A 193 -6.28 -4.99 10.39
CA LEU A 193 -6.05 -3.55 10.51
C LEU A 193 -6.05 -2.95 9.09
N LEU A 194 -7.15 -2.28 8.75
CA LEU A 194 -7.43 -1.78 7.41
C LEU A 194 -6.75 -0.42 7.15
N PRO A 195 -6.32 -0.17 5.89
CA PRO A 195 -5.51 0.99 5.53
C PRO A 195 -6.33 2.29 5.58
N GLY A 196 -6.00 3.18 6.54
CA GLY A 196 -6.69 4.46 6.73
C GLY A 196 -6.76 5.33 5.48
N HIS A 197 -5.64 5.49 4.76
CA HIS A 197 -5.60 6.31 3.55
C HIS A 197 -6.42 5.73 2.40
N VAL A 198 -6.45 4.41 2.24
CA VAL A 198 -7.25 3.75 1.19
C VAL A 198 -8.74 3.87 1.52
N ALA A 199 -9.11 3.67 2.78
CA ALA A 199 -10.49 3.84 3.25
C ALA A 199 -10.97 5.31 3.13
N MET A 200 -10.08 6.30 3.22
CA MET A 200 -10.42 7.70 2.95
C MET A 200 -10.87 7.90 1.49
N VAL A 201 -10.21 7.23 0.55
CA VAL A 201 -10.54 7.32 -0.89
C VAL A 201 -11.77 6.49 -1.25
N THR A 202 -11.87 5.28 -0.71
CA THR A 202 -12.84 4.28 -1.17
C THR A 202 -14.06 4.12 -0.26
N GLY A 203 -14.02 4.72 0.94
CA GLY A 203 -14.99 4.47 2.00
C GLY A 203 -14.83 3.09 2.64
N LEU A 204 -15.81 2.69 3.45
CA LEU A 204 -15.84 1.38 4.12
C LEU A 204 -16.53 0.30 3.27
N GLU A 205 -17.29 0.70 2.26
CA GLU A 205 -18.10 -0.22 1.46
C GLU A 205 -17.30 -1.39 0.87
N PRO A 206 -16.10 -1.18 0.29
CA PRO A 206 -15.33 -2.28 -0.30
C PRO A 206 -14.81 -3.31 0.69
N TYR A 207 -14.89 -3.03 2.00
CA TYR A 207 -14.44 -3.94 3.07
C TYR A 207 -15.59 -4.68 3.75
N ARG A 208 -16.83 -4.36 3.42
CA ARG A 208 -18.04 -4.95 4.03
C ARG A 208 -18.08 -6.47 3.92
N PHE A 209 -17.52 -7.02 2.83
CA PHE A 209 -17.44 -8.47 2.59
C PHE A 209 -16.71 -9.24 3.70
N LEU A 210 -15.78 -8.60 4.42
CA LEU A 210 -15.05 -9.22 5.54
C LEU A 210 -16.03 -9.71 6.61
N ALA A 211 -16.96 -8.84 7.02
CA ALA A 211 -17.95 -9.16 8.05
C ALA A 211 -19.11 -10.00 7.50
N GLU A 212 -19.58 -9.72 6.28
CA GLU A 212 -20.78 -10.36 5.73
C GLU A 212 -20.52 -11.77 5.20
N GLN A 213 -19.38 -11.98 4.53
CA GLN A 213 -19.08 -13.24 3.84
C GLN A 213 -18.11 -14.11 4.65
N TRP A 214 -17.07 -13.49 5.23
CA TRP A 214 -15.99 -14.23 5.89
C TRP A 214 -16.10 -14.27 7.42
N ARG A 215 -16.98 -13.45 8.01
CA ARG A 215 -17.11 -13.30 9.47
C ARG A 215 -15.79 -12.92 10.15
N VAL A 216 -14.94 -12.18 9.44
CA VAL A 216 -13.65 -11.69 9.94
C VAL A 216 -13.78 -10.18 10.21
N PRO A 217 -13.48 -9.71 11.44
CA PRO A 217 -13.51 -8.28 11.75
C PRO A 217 -12.40 -7.52 11.02
N GLY A 218 -12.73 -6.32 10.56
CA GLY A 218 -11.79 -5.37 9.98
C GLY A 218 -12.00 -3.99 10.60
N CYS A 219 -10.92 -3.32 11.00
CA CYS A 219 -10.98 -2.00 11.62
C CYS A 219 -10.08 -1.03 10.86
N VAL A 220 -10.63 0.08 10.40
CA VAL A 220 -9.83 1.17 9.82
C VAL A 220 -9.15 1.93 10.95
N GLY A 221 -7.82 1.90 10.97
CA GLY A 221 -7.01 2.60 11.96
C GLY A 221 -6.26 3.79 11.38
N GLY A 222 -5.99 4.79 12.24
CA GLY A 222 -4.99 5.83 11.98
C GLY A 222 -3.56 5.27 12.03
N PHE A 223 -2.56 6.14 11.92
CA PHE A 223 -1.16 5.72 11.80
C PHE A 223 -0.35 5.92 13.07
N GLU A 224 -0.92 6.57 14.09
CA GLU A 224 -0.23 6.77 15.36
C GLU A 224 -0.36 5.55 16.27
N PRO A 225 0.58 5.32 17.21
CA PRO A 225 0.56 4.15 18.08
C PRO A 225 -0.76 3.97 18.85
N ALA A 226 -1.31 5.08 19.39
CA ALA A 226 -2.59 5.05 20.08
C ALA A 226 -3.77 4.72 19.14
N ASP A 227 -3.74 5.19 17.88
CA ASP A 227 -4.78 4.87 16.91
C ASP A 227 -4.77 3.38 16.56
N ILE A 228 -3.58 2.83 16.36
CA ILE A 228 -3.38 1.40 16.08
C ILE A 228 -3.85 0.57 17.27
N LEU A 229 -3.42 0.89 18.49
CA LEU A 229 -3.84 0.18 19.71
C LEU A 229 -5.36 0.25 19.92
N LEU A 230 -5.98 1.41 19.67
CA LEU A 230 -7.42 1.55 19.77
C LEU A 230 -8.14 0.66 18.73
N ALA A 231 -7.65 0.62 17.50
CA ALA A 231 -8.18 -0.28 16.47
C ALA A 231 -8.04 -1.75 16.89
N LEU A 232 -6.91 -2.15 17.47
CA LEU A 232 -6.72 -3.50 18.01
C LEU A 232 -7.68 -3.81 19.16
N CYS A 233 -7.93 -2.87 20.07
CA CYS A 233 -8.95 -3.04 21.12
C CYS A 233 -10.32 -3.30 20.50
N ARG A 234 -10.71 -2.55 19.46
CA ARG A 234 -11.98 -2.76 18.78
C ARG A 234 -12.07 -4.13 18.11
N LEU A 235 -11.00 -4.57 17.46
CA LEU A 235 -10.93 -5.89 16.84
C LEU A 235 -11.07 -7.02 17.87
N ALA A 236 -10.40 -6.90 19.02
CA ALA A 236 -10.49 -7.88 20.11
C ALA A 236 -11.86 -7.88 20.82
N GLU A 237 -12.61 -6.78 20.75
CA GLU A 237 -13.96 -6.63 21.32
C GLU A 237 -15.09 -7.05 20.37
N SER A 238 -14.77 -7.40 19.11
CA SER A 238 -15.74 -7.65 18.03
C SER A 238 -16.32 -9.05 18.02
#